data_AF-A0A5C7QC44-F1
#
_entry.id   AF-A0A5C7QC44-F1
#
_cell.length_a   1.000
_cell.length_b   1.000
_cell.length_c   1.000
_cell.angle_alpha   90.00
_cell.angle_beta   90.00
_cell.angle_gamma   90.00
#
_symmetry.space_group_name_H-M   'P 1'
#
loop_
_entity.id
_entity.type
_entity.pdbx_description
1 polymer ?
#
loop_
_entity_poly.entity_id
_entity_poly.type
_entity_poly.pdbx_seq_one_letter_code
_entity_poly.pdbx_strand_id
1 'polypeptide(L)'
;MPPKRDLAFTRTGYVGLGHKPKTRTPPIVELPMDWRSSQLLEKGTRRFKMGQCNILVSPPYENVGWHLSISHPTRYPTWDEIAAARYECLPTDRDFVMVLPKPEDYISIHENCFQLWEDGKDRA
;
A
#
# COMPACT_ATOMS: atom_id res chain seq x y z
N MET A 1 -17.28 -41.91 26.79
CA MET A 1 -16.41 -40.82 26.30
C MET A 1 -16.06 -41.13 24.85
N PRO A 2 -16.36 -40.25 23.88
CA PRO A 2 -15.90 -40.46 22.51
C PRO A 2 -14.39 -40.19 22.43
N PRO A 3 -13.65 -40.87 21.53
CA PRO A 3 -12.21 -40.66 21.40
C PRO A 3 -11.92 -39.27 20.81
N LYS A 4 -10.85 -38.65 21.31
CA LYS A 4 -10.33 -37.38 20.80
C LYS A 4 -9.94 -37.56 19.33
N ARG A 5 -10.48 -36.71 18.46
CA ARG A 5 -10.03 -36.61 17.07
C ARG A 5 -8.64 -35.97 17.07
N ASP A 6 -7.62 -36.76 16.77
CA ASP A 6 -6.33 -36.24 16.34
C ASP A 6 -6.52 -35.58 14.97
N LEU A 7 -6.67 -34.25 14.97
CA LEU A 7 -6.53 -33.46 13.76
C LEU A 7 -5.05 -33.44 13.40
N ALA A 8 -4.63 -34.44 12.63
CA ALA A 8 -3.38 -34.39 11.90
C ALA A 8 -3.40 -33.15 11.01
N PHE A 9 -2.70 -32.10 11.45
CA PHE A 9 -2.46 -30.90 10.69
C PHE A 9 -1.48 -31.27 9.56
N THR A 10 -2.00 -31.80 8.46
CA THR A 10 -1.21 -32.00 7.24
C THR A 10 -0.73 -30.63 6.79
N ARG A 11 0.55 -30.30 7.06
CA ARG A 11 1.28 -29.20 6.44
C ARG A 11 1.40 -29.48 4.93
N THR A 12 0.30 -29.34 4.20
CA THR A 12 0.35 -29.22 2.75
C THR A 12 0.76 -27.79 2.47
N GLY A 13 2.02 -27.62 2.08
CA GLY A 13 2.69 -26.34 1.97
C GLY A 13 1.97 -25.37 1.03
N TYR A 14 1.41 -24.31 1.60
CA TYR A 14 1.19 -23.04 0.94
C TYR A 14 2.19 -22.03 1.50
N VAL A 15 3.48 -22.26 1.25
CA VAL A 15 4.52 -21.25 1.46
C VAL A 15 4.80 -20.62 0.08
N GLY A 16 4.78 -19.29 0.04
CA GLY A 16 4.22 -18.50 -1.06
C GLY A 16 4.98 -18.52 -2.39
N LEU A 17 4.23 -18.60 -3.49
CA LEU A 17 4.70 -18.45 -4.88
C LEU A 17 4.92 -16.98 -5.30
N GLY A 18 5.01 -16.05 -4.34
CA GLY A 18 4.95 -14.61 -4.57
C GLY A 18 3.56 -14.11 -4.98
N HIS A 19 3.33 -12.80 -4.92
CA HIS A 19 2.11 -12.20 -5.45
C HIS A 19 2.06 -12.38 -6.97
N LYS A 20 0.97 -12.95 -7.48
CA LYS A 20 0.67 -13.01 -8.91
C LYS A 20 -0.54 -12.12 -9.16
N PRO A 21 -0.41 -11.04 -9.94
CA PRO A 21 -1.55 -10.17 -10.24
C PRO A 21 -2.64 -10.98 -10.95
N LYS A 22 -3.90 -10.75 -10.60
CA LYS A 22 -5.06 -11.42 -11.20
C LYS A 22 -5.56 -10.69 -12.45
N THR A 23 -5.19 -9.43 -12.59
CA THR A 23 -5.59 -8.53 -13.66
C THR A 23 -4.39 -7.76 -14.20
N ARG A 24 -4.49 -7.31 -15.46
CA ARG A 24 -3.49 -6.41 -16.05
C ARG A 24 -3.81 -4.99 -15.61
N THR A 25 -2.95 -4.40 -14.80
CA THR A 25 -3.04 -2.99 -14.42
C THR A 25 -2.59 -2.09 -15.57
N PRO A 26 -3.14 -0.86 -15.69
CA PRO A 26 -2.58 0.16 -16.57
C PRO A 26 -1.14 0.51 -16.16
N PRO A 27 -0.32 1.07 -17.06
CA PRO A 27 1.02 1.53 -16.68
C PRO A 27 0.95 2.67 -15.66
N ILE A 28 1.95 2.73 -14.79
CA ILE A 28 2.14 3.84 -13.86
C ILE A 28 2.93 4.95 -14.55
N VAL A 29 2.41 6.17 -14.48
CA VAL A 29 3.04 7.36 -15.08
C VAL A 29 3.23 8.42 -14.00
N GLU A 30 4.46 8.91 -13.85
CA GLU A 30 4.76 10.04 -12.97
C GLU A 30 4.23 11.35 -13.57
N LEU A 31 3.61 12.17 -12.73
CA LEU A 31 3.09 13.47 -13.08
C LEU A 31 3.83 14.56 -12.29
N PRO A 32 3.97 15.77 -12.87
CA PRO A 32 4.49 16.89 -12.11
C PRO A 32 3.60 17.17 -10.91
N MET A 33 4.23 17.53 -9.79
CA MET A 33 3.52 18.02 -8.61
C MET A 33 2.97 19.41 -8.94
N ASP A 34 1.67 19.62 -8.73
CA ASP A 34 1.11 20.96 -8.83
C ASP A 34 1.50 21.79 -7.60
N TRP A 35 1.56 23.10 -7.77
CA TRP A 35 2.08 24.00 -6.73
C TRP A 35 1.27 23.95 -5.43
N ARG A 36 -0.05 23.69 -5.47
CA ARG A 36 -0.88 23.60 -4.26
C ARG A 36 -0.57 22.33 -3.49
N SER A 37 -0.55 21.19 -4.18
CA SER A 37 -0.19 19.90 -3.59
C SER A 37 1.23 19.93 -3.02
N SER A 38 2.16 20.63 -3.67
CA SER A 38 3.55 20.76 -3.19
C SER A 38 3.70 21.50 -1.85
N GLN A 39 2.70 22.27 -1.43
CA GLN A 39 2.72 22.99 -0.13
C GLN A 39 2.08 22.17 1.00
N LEU A 40 1.25 21.17 0.66
CA LEU A 40 0.48 20.39 1.63
C LEU A 40 1.11 19.02 1.91
N LEU A 41 2.01 18.57 1.04
CA LEU A 41 2.65 17.25 1.12
C LEU A 41 4.08 17.36 1.59
N GLU A 42 4.62 16.24 2.04
CA GLU A 42 6.01 16.14 2.49
C GLU A 42 6.98 16.50 1.35
N LYS A 43 8.10 17.13 1.70
CA LYS A 43 9.11 17.50 0.70
C LYS A 43 9.64 16.26 0.00
N GLY A 44 9.64 16.28 -1.33
CA GLY A 44 10.09 15.16 -2.15
C GLY A 44 8.99 14.15 -2.48
N THR A 45 7.74 14.42 -2.08
CA THR A 45 6.58 13.62 -2.49
C THR A 45 6.46 13.60 -4.01
N ARG A 46 6.28 12.41 -4.57
CA ARG A 46 6.09 12.17 -6.01
C ARG A 46 4.64 11.79 -6.27
N ARG A 47 4.13 12.21 -7.43
CA ARG A 47 2.75 11.96 -7.85
C ARG A 47 2.73 11.07 -9.07
N PHE A 48 1.87 10.06 -9.06
CA PHE A 48 1.67 9.16 -10.18
C PHE A 48 0.19 8.97 -10.51
N LYS A 49 -0.06 8.51 -11.73
CA LYS A 49 -1.35 8.01 -12.19
C LYS A 49 -1.20 6.56 -12.65
N MET A 50 -2.20 5.75 -12.34
CA MET A 50 -2.38 4.41 -12.89
C MET A 50 -3.84 4.26 -13.32
N GLY A 51 -4.11 4.42 -14.61
CA GLY A 51 -5.47 4.59 -15.10
C GLY A 51 -6.17 5.74 -14.37
N GLN A 52 -7.25 5.43 -13.64
CA GLN A 52 -7.97 6.43 -12.84
C GLN A 52 -7.42 6.60 -11.42
N CYS A 53 -6.59 5.67 -10.91
CA CYS A 53 -5.98 5.78 -9.59
C CYS A 53 -5.00 6.95 -9.52
N ASN A 54 -5.09 7.75 -8.46
CA ASN A 54 -4.04 8.69 -8.06
C ASN A 54 -3.14 7.99 -7.04
N ILE A 55 -1.83 8.17 -7.18
CA ILE A 55 -0.84 7.63 -6.25
C ILE A 55 0.04 8.79 -5.80
N LEU A 56 0.29 8.91 -4.51
CA LEU A 56 1.31 9.78 -3.94
C LEU A 56 2.30 8.91 -3.18
N VAL A 57 3.59 9.19 -3.35
CA VAL A 57 4.68 8.52 -2.64
C VAL A 57 5.52 9.56 -1.95
N SER A 58 5.50 9.54 -0.62
CA SER A 58 6.31 10.39 0.23
C SER A 58 7.55 9.61 0.66
N PRO A 59 8.77 10.16 0.45
CA PRO A 59 9.99 9.52 0.93
C PRO A 59 10.09 9.57 2.46
N PRO A 60 10.98 8.80 3.09
CA PRO A 60 11.20 8.85 4.52
C PRO A 60 11.60 10.26 4.95
N TYR A 61 11.02 10.72 6.05
CA TYR A 61 11.31 12.02 6.64
C TYR A 61 11.28 11.89 8.17
N GLU A 62 12.22 12.57 8.84
CA GLU A 62 12.36 12.49 10.31
C GLU A 62 12.31 11.03 10.81
N ASN A 63 11.32 10.70 11.64
CA ASN A 63 11.11 9.37 12.21
C ASN A 63 10.05 8.54 11.47
N VAL A 64 9.65 8.96 10.27
CA VAL A 64 8.57 8.35 9.48
C VAL A 64 9.14 7.54 8.30
N GLY A 65 8.48 6.41 8.04
CA GLY A 65 8.74 5.49 6.93
C GLY A 65 8.57 6.10 5.55
N TRP A 66 8.86 5.32 4.52
CA TRP A 66 8.18 5.50 3.25
C TRP A 66 6.66 5.46 3.44
N HIS A 67 5.95 6.31 2.70
CA HIS A 67 4.49 6.35 2.71
C HIS A 67 3.97 6.38 1.28
N LEU A 68 2.93 5.60 1.03
CA LEU A 68 2.20 5.61 -0.23
C LEU A 68 0.72 5.76 0.07
N SER A 69 0.07 6.71 -0.61
CA SER A 69 -1.39 6.77 -0.68
C SER A 69 -1.85 6.46 -2.09
N ILE A 70 -2.92 5.68 -2.20
CA ILE A 70 -3.57 5.35 -3.47
C ILE A 70 -5.07 5.58 -3.33
N SER A 71 -5.63 6.34 -4.28
CA SER A 71 -7.06 6.66 -4.29
C SER A 71 -7.69 6.50 -5.66
N HIS A 72 -8.99 6.27 -5.70
CA HIS A 72 -9.75 6.18 -6.94
C HIS A 72 -11.07 7.00 -6.83
N PRO A 73 -11.54 7.66 -7.91
CA PRO A 73 -12.66 8.61 -7.79
C PRO A 73 -14.01 7.98 -7.41
N THR A 74 -14.28 6.72 -7.77
CA THR A 74 -15.64 6.13 -7.65
C THR A 74 -15.73 4.78 -6.93
N ARG A 75 -14.60 4.23 -6.48
CA ARG A 75 -14.50 2.91 -5.82
C ARG A 75 -13.19 2.84 -5.07
N TYR A 76 -13.02 1.85 -4.20
CA TYR A 76 -11.71 1.52 -3.64
C TYR A 76 -10.74 0.99 -4.71
N PRO A 77 -9.44 1.33 -4.63
CA PRO A 77 -8.39 0.63 -5.35
C PRO A 77 -8.48 -0.89 -5.11
N THR A 78 -8.30 -1.67 -6.18
CA THR A 78 -8.25 -3.13 -6.09
C THR A 78 -6.92 -3.58 -5.49
N TRP A 79 -6.87 -4.82 -5.01
CA TRP A 79 -5.62 -5.38 -4.50
C TRP A 79 -4.49 -5.35 -5.54
N ASP A 80 -4.76 -5.71 -6.80
CA ASP A 80 -3.75 -5.71 -7.86
C ASP A 80 -3.22 -4.30 -8.14
N GLU A 81 -4.07 -3.27 -8.05
CA GLU A 81 -3.65 -1.87 -8.19
C GLU A 81 -2.78 -1.43 -7.02
N ILE A 82 -3.16 -1.77 -5.79
CA ILE A 82 -2.38 -1.46 -4.59
C ILE A 82 -1.01 -2.15 -4.64
N ALA A 83 -1.00 -3.43 -5.02
CA ALA A 83 0.20 -4.23 -5.20
C ALA A 83 1.12 -3.62 -6.28
N ALA A 84 0.59 -3.31 -7.47
CA ALA A 84 1.37 -2.68 -8.54
C ALA A 84 2.00 -1.36 -8.08
N ALA A 85 1.20 -0.48 -7.45
CA ALA A 85 1.70 0.78 -6.91
C ALA A 85 2.81 0.59 -5.87
N ARG A 86 2.70 -0.39 -4.96
CA ARG A 86 3.79 -0.72 -4.03
C ARG A 86 5.03 -1.21 -4.77
N TYR A 87 4.89 -2.23 -5.62
CA TYR A 87 6.03 -2.91 -6.22
C TYR A 87 6.80 -2.04 -7.22
N GLU A 88 6.15 -1.07 -7.86
CA GLU A 88 6.76 -0.19 -8.86
C GLU A 88 7.22 1.15 -8.29
N CYS A 89 6.52 1.72 -7.29
CA CYS A 89 6.81 3.06 -6.80
C CYS A 89 7.58 3.11 -5.49
N LEU A 90 7.62 2.01 -4.73
CA LEU A 90 8.34 1.92 -3.44
C LEU A 90 9.52 0.94 -3.53
N PRO A 91 10.51 1.06 -2.61
CA PRO A 91 11.59 0.09 -2.50
C PRO A 91 11.06 -1.33 -2.26
N THR A 92 11.61 -2.30 -2.98
CA THR A 92 11.12 -3.68 -2.97
C THR A 92 11.68 -4.52 -1.82
N ASP A 93 12.77 -4.05 -1.20
CA ASP A 93 13.54 -4.66 -0.11
C ASP A 93 13.01 -4.33 1.30
N ARG A 94 11.89 -3.60 1.39
CA ARG A 94 11.26 -3.20 2.65
C ARG A 94 9.85 -3.77 2.77
N ASP A 95 9.43 -4.11 3.98
CA ASP A 95 8.04 -4.49 4.23
C ASP A 95 7.12 -3.27 4.36
N PHE A 96 5.88 -3.42 3.92
CA PHE A 96 4.86 -2.37 3.99
C PHE A 96 3.56 -2.91 4.57
N VAL A 97 2.90 -2.09 5.36
CA VAL A 97 1.64 -2.41 6.03
C VAL A 97 0.55 -1.43 5.63
N MET A 98 -0.67 -1.96 5.46
CA MET A 98 -1.88 -1.14 5.42
C MET A 98 -2.49 -1.14 6.82
N VAL A 99 -2.45 0.01 7.47
CA VAL A 99 -2.95 0.16 8.85
C VAL A 99 -4.42 0.56 8.80
N LEU A 100 -5.24 -0.09 9.63
CA LEU A 100 -6.58 0.40 9.98
C LEU A 100 -6.44 1.15 11.30
N PRO A 101 -6.29 2.49 11.28
CA PRO A 101 -6.12 3.26 12.50
C PRO A 101 -7.40 3.24 13.34
N LYS A 102 -7.32 3.79 14.56
CA LYS A 102 -8.53 4.06 15.33
C LYS A 102 -9.42 5.05 14.56
N PRO A 103 -10.75 5.01 14.73
CA PRO A 103 -11.68 5.90 14.03
C PRO A 103 -11.27 7.38 14.05
N GLU A 104 -10.81 7.87 15.20
CA GLU A 104 -10.36 9.24 15.43
C GLU A 104 -9.05 9.62 14.72
N ASP A 105 -8.26 8.63 14.31
CA ASP A 105 -6.95 8.77 13.68
C ASP A 105 -7.02 8.59 12.15
N TYR A 106 -8.21 8.43 11.57
CA TYR A 106 -8.38 8.40 10.10
C TYR A 106 -8.22 9.81 9.50
N ILE A 107 -7.14 10.03 8.76
CA ILE A 107 -6.84 11.31 8.08
C ILE A 107 -7.02 11.21 6.55
N SER A 108 -7.82 10.26 6.05
CA SER A 108 -8.02 10.11 4.60
C SER A 108 -8.78 11.30 4.02
N ILE A 109 -8.08 12.17 3.29
CA ILE A 109 -8.65 13.33 2.59
C ILE A 109 -9.48 12.89 1.36
N HIS A 110 -9.16 11.73 0.78
CA HIS A 110 -9.88 11.15 -0.35
C HIS A 110 -10.80 10.01 0.11
N GLU A 111 -12.04 10.00 -0.41
CA GLU A 111 -13.10 9.06 -0.01
C GLU A 111 -12.69 7.60 -0.19
N ASN A 112 -12.14 7.24 -1.36
CA ASN A 112 -11.71 5.87 -1.64
C ASN A 112 -10.18 5.74 -1.61
N CYS A 113 -9.59 5.91 -0.43
CA CYS A 113 -8.14 5.95 -0.24
C CYS A 113 -7.63 4.82 0.65
N PHE A 114 -6.52 4.19 0.23
CA PHE A 114 -5.70 3.34 1.09
C PHE A 114 -4.31 3.92 1.26
N GLN A 115 -3.71 3.65 2.41
CA GLN A 115 -2.39 4.12 2.77
C GLN A 115 -1.51 2.94 3.17
N LEU A 116 -0.31 2.89 2.61
CA LEU A 116 0.72 1.92 2.94
C LEU A 116 1.87 2.66 3.62
N TRP A 117 2.36 2.10 4.72
CA TRP A 117 3.49 2.61 5.48
C TRP A 117 4.58 1.56 5.54
N GLU A 118 5.84 1.97 5.45
CA GLU A 118 6.98 1.10 5.75
C GLU A 118 6.81 0.50 7.15
N ASP A 119 6.96 -0.83 7.27
CA ASP A 119 6.92 -1.51 8.56
C ASP A 119 8.16 -1.11 9.38
N GLY A 120 7.96 -0.36 10.45
CA GLY A 120 9.03 0.22 11.26
C GLY A 120 9.89 -0.78 12.05
N LYS A 121 9.72 -2.09 11.83
CA LYS A 121 10.46 -3.15 12.54
C LYS A 121 11.97 -3.09 12.32
N ASP A 122 12.42 -2.48 11.23
CA ASP A 122 13.86 -2.30 10.93
C ASP A 122 14.46 -1.05 11.60
N ARG A 123 13.70 -0.34 12.45
CA ARG A 123 14.13 0.88 13.16
C ARG A 123 14.36 0.68 14.67
N ALA A 124 14.40 -0.57 15.13
CA ALA A 124 14.64 -0.95 16.54
C ALA A 124 16.10 -1.34 16.80
#